data_AF-A0A7M7NPG9-F1
#
_entry.id   AF-A0A7M7NPG9-F1
#
_cell.length_a   1.000
_cell.length_b   1.000
_cell.length_c   1.000
_cell.angle_alpha   90.00
_cell.angle_beta   90.00
_cell.angle_gamma   90.00
#
_symmetry.space_group_name_H-M   'P 1'
#
loop_
_entity.id
_entity.type
_entity.pdbx_description
1 polymer ?
#
loop_
_entity_poly.entity_id
_entity_poly.type
_entity_poly.pdbx_seq_one_letter_code
_entity_poly.pdbx_strand_id
1 'polypeptide(L)'
;MDGYLSHLAVVNQVNTLCKQLHHDVQTLTNHKYIAHQVALLYQSVNQLGNVKALLSYRNNIEGMFKKLKAALELTATAGDSVPHLPDEYKQWLLELTVSLQAVMASFNPSFNQALLPAAAFLQQTL
;
A
#
# COMPACT_ATOMS: atom_id res chain seq x y z
N MET A 1 11.33 0.96 -23.32
CA MET A 1 10.49 -0.15 -22.81
C MET A 1 10.69 -0.33 -21.31
N ASP A 2 11.92 -0.14 -20.79
CA ASP A 2 12.26 -0.33 -19.36
C ASP A 2 11.46 0.54 -18.38
N GLY A 3 11.33 1.85 -18.62
CA GLY A 3 10.58 2.74 -17.72
C GLY A 3 9.09 2.38 -17.56
N TYR A 4 8.50 1.73 -18.55
CA TYR A 4 7.12 1.26 -18.52
C TYR A 4 6.96 0.04 -17.60
N LEU A 5 7.83 -0.96 -17.77
CA LEU A 5 7.81 -2.17 -16.93
C LEU A 5 8.13 -1.83 -15.47
N SER A 6 9.08 -0.92 -15.25
CA SER A 6 9.38 -0.41 -13.90
C SER A 6 8.17 0.29 -13.28
N HIS A 7 7.46 1.14 -14.03
CA HIS A 7 6.26 1.79 -13.50
C HIS A 7 5.14 0.79 -13.16
N LEU A 8 4.90 -0.19 -14.03
CA LEU A 8 3.92 -1.25 -13.78
C LEU A 8 4.30 -2.09 -12.55
N ALA A 9 5.58 -2.41 -12.38
CA ALA A 9 6.07 -3.13 -11.21
C ALA A 9 5.79 -2.36 -9.91
N VAL A 10 6.05 -1.05 -9.88
CA VAL A 10 5.79 -0.21 -8.69
C VAL A 10 4.29 -0.09 -8.42
N VAL A 11 3.43 0.09 -9.43
CA VAL A 11 1.97 0.10 -9.26
C VAL A 11 1.47 -1.23 -8.67
N ASN A 12 1.96 -2.36 -9.18
CA ASN A 12 1.64 -3.69 -8.65
C ASN A 12 2.15 -3.89 -7.23
N GLN A 13 3.32 -3.34 -6.90
CA GLN A 13 3.86 -3.36 -5.54
C GLN A 13 2.97 -2.59 -4.57
N VAL A 14 2.54 -1.37 -4.93
CA VAL A 14 1.60 -0.57 -4.10
C VAL A 14 0.28 -1.33 -3.90
N ASN A 15 -0.29 -1.90 -4.96
CA ASN A 15 -1.51 -2.70 -4.87
C ASN A 15 -1.35 -3.92 -3.96
N THR A 16 -0.25 -4.65 -4.10
CA THR A 16 0.04 -5.82 -3.26
C THR A 16 0.18 -5.43 -1.80
N LEU A 17 0.93 -4.38 -1.50
CA LEU A 17 1.10 -3.86 -0.13
C LEU A 17 -0.22 -3.38 0.45
N CYS A 18 -1.08 -2.72 -0.34
CA CYS A 18 -2.41 -2.30 0.12
C CYS A 18 -3.27 -3.52 0.50
N LYS A 19 -3.30 -4.57 -0.33
CA LYS A 19 -4.06 -5.79 -0.04
C LYS A 19 -3.54 -6.52 1.20
N GLN A 20 -2.22 -6.68 1.31
CA GLN A 20 -1.58 -7.31 2.44
C GLN A 20 -1.91 -6.56 3.73
N LEU A 21 -1.69 -5.24 3.73
CA LEU A 21 -1.93 -4.40 4.90
C LEU A 21 -3.41 -4.37 5.29
N HIS A 22 -4.32 -4.29 4.31
CA HIS A 22 -5.76 -4.35 4.57
C HIS A 22 -6.16 -5.65 5.25
N HIS A 23 -5.67 -6.79 4.73
CA HIS A 23 -5.92 -8.09 5.33
C HIS A 23 -5.33 -8.20 6.73
N ASP A 24 -4.06 -7.85 6.89
CA ASP A 24 -3.32 -8.01 8.15
C ASP A 24 -3.91 -7.20 9.29
N VAL A 25 -4.39 -5.99 9.01
CA VAL A 25 -5.09 -5.12 9.98
C VAL A 25 -6.37 -5.76 10.53
N GLN A 26 -7.00 -6.65 9.76
CA GLN A 26 -8.25 -7.32 10.14
C GLN A 26 -8.03 -8.69 10.78
N THR A 27 -6.99 -9.41 10.36
CA THR A 27 -6.83 -10.83 10.69
C THR A 27 -5.71 -11.12 11.67
N LEU A 28 -4.69 -10.26 11.77
CA LEU A 28 -3.60 -10.49 12.69
C LEU A 28 -4.03 -10.22 14.14
N THR A 29 -3.64 -11.13 15.01
CA THR A 29 -3.68 -10.93 16.46
C THR A 29 -2.43 -10.19 16.95
N ASN A 30 -1.37 -10.12 16.14
CA ASN A 30 -0.13 -9.42 16.45
C ASN A 30 0.20 -8.36 15.39
N HIS A 31 0.11 -7.10 15.79
CA HIS A 31 0.30 -5.94 14.92
C HIS A 31 1.71 -5.33 14.98
N LYS A 32 2.69 -6.04 15.56
CA LYS A 32 4.08 -5.56 15.71
C LYS A 32 4.70 -5.02 14.42
N TYR A 33 4.32 -5.57 13.27
CA TYR A 33 4.90 -5.22 11.97
C TYR A 33 4.07 -4.23 11.14
N ILE A 34 2.91 -3.78 11.62
CA ILE A 34 2.05 -2.85 10.87
C ILE A 34 2.78 -1.55 10.54
N ALA A 35 3.52 -0.97 11.50
CA ALA A 35 4.29 0.25 11.24
C ALA A 35 5.33 0.04 10.12
N HIS A 36 5.96 -1.13 10.07
CA HIS A 36 6.92 -1.45 9.01
C HIS A 36 6.23 -1.57 7.64
N GLN A 37 5.08 -2.26 7.58
CA GLN A 37 4.30 -2.39 6.36
C GLN A 37 3.82 -1.03 5.82
N VAL A 38 3.41 -0.11 6.71
CA VAL A 38 3.04 1.26 6.33
C VAL A 38 4.25 2.02 5.77
N ALA A 39 5.44 1.86 6.34
CA ALA A 39 6.66 2.47 5.82
C ALA A 39 7.02 1.94 4.42
N LEU A 40 6.87 0.63 4.19
CA LEU A 40 7.06 0.03 2.87
C LEU A 40 6.06 0.57 1.86
N LEU A 41 4.78 0.66 2.23
CA LEU A 41 3.73 1.24 1.37
C LEU A 41 4.07 2.68 0.99
N TYR A 42 4.44 3.51 1.96
CA TYR A 42 4.85 4.89 1.73
C TYR A 42 6.04 4.99 0.78
N GLN A 43 7.06 4.14 0.97
CA GLN A 43 8.22 4.09 0.08
C GLN A 43 7.82 3.72 -1.35
N SER A 44 6.96 2.72 -1.54
CA SER A 44 6.45 2.34 -2.86
C SER A 44 5.61 3.46 -3.50
N VAL A 45 4.81 4.19 -2.73
CA VAL A 45 4.07 5.36 -3.22
C VAL A 45 5.03 6.49 -3.66
N ASN A 46 6.17 6.66 -3.00
CA ASN A 46 7.18 7.63 -3.39
C ASN A 46 7.93 7.24 -4.67
N GLN A 47 8.11 5.95 -4.94
CA GLN A 47 8.74 5.46 -6.17
C GLN A 47 7.93 5.80 -7.44
N LEU A 48 6.63 6.06 -7.31
CA LEU A 48 5.78 6.55 -8.41
C LEU A 48 6.05 8.02 -8.78
N GLY A 49 6.94 8.70 -8.08
CA GLY A 49 7.32 10.10 -8.35
C GLY A 49 6.25 11.12 -7.99
N ASN A 50 6.42 12.36 -8.42
CA ASN A 50 5.60 13.52 -8.02
C ASN A 50 4.23 13.58 -8.72
N VAL A 51 3.41 12.54 -8.57
CA VAL A 51 2.03 12.54 -9.05
C VAL A 51 1.13 13.30 -8.07
N LYS A 52 0.42 14.31 -8.57
CA LYS A 52 -0.49 15.17 -7.78
C LYS A 52 -1.54 14.36 -7.02
N ALA A 53 -2.09 13.32 -7.65
CA ALA A 53 -3.09 12.44 -7.04
C ALA A 53 -2.56 11.66 -5.82
N LEU A 54 -1.23 11.52 -5.66
CA LEU A 54 -0.60 10.79 -4.56
C LEU A 54 -0.16 11.70 -3.40
N LEU A 55 -0.16 13.02 -3.59
CA LEU A 55 0.36 13.97 -2.60
C LEU A 55 -0.43 13.93 -1.29
N SER A 56 -1.76 13.88 -1.36
CA SER A 56 -2.63 13.79 -0.18
C SER A 56 -2.35 12.53 0.64
N TYR A 57 -2.08 11.41 -0.02
CA TYR A 57 -1.77 10.13 0.63
C TYR A 57 -0.41 10.15 1.33
N ARG A 58 0.61 10.75 0.72
CA ARG A 58 1.93 10.92 1.35
C ARG A 58 1.83 11.73 2.63
N ASN A 59 1.20 12.90 2.54
CA ASN A 59 1.02 13.79 3.68
C ASN A 59 0.19 13.13 4.79
N ASN A 60 -0.85 12.38 4.41
CA ASN A 60 -1.68 11.64 5.35
C ASN A 60 -0.88 10.55 6.08
N ILE A 61 -0.09 9.74 5.36
CA ILE A 61 0.77 8.73 5.96
C ILE A 61 1.80 9.38 6.89
N GLU A 62 2.50 10.43 6.44
CA GLU A 62 3.48 11.14 7.26
C GLU A 62 2.87 11.71 8.56
N GLY A 63 1.69 12.30 8.47
CA GLY A 63 0.98 12.89 9.60
C GLY A 63 0.50 11.85 10.63
N MET A 64 0.18 10.64 10.17
CA MET A 64 -0.33 9.56 11.02
C MET A 64 0.77 8.62 11.54
N PHE A 65 1.89 8.49 10.82
CA PHE A 65 2.90 7.47 11.09
C PHE A 65 3.48 7.53 12.51
N LYS A 66 3.80 8.74 13.01
CA LYS A 66 4.33 8.90 14.37
C LYS A 66 3.33 8.46 15.44
N LYS A 67 2.05 8.76 15.24
CA LYS A 67 0.96 8.40 16.17
C LYS A 67 0.71 6.90 16.15
N LEU A 68 0.64 6.31 14.94
CA LEU A 68 0.53 4.87 14.73
C LEU A 68 1.63 4.10 15.48
N LYS A 69 2.89 4.53 15.30
CA LYS A 69 4.04 3.88 15.93
C LYS A 69 3.97 3.94 17.45
N ALA A 70 3.66 5.12 18.00
CA ALA A 70 3.50 5.31 19.44
C ALA A 70 2.36 4.45 20.00
N ALA A 71 1.24 4.34 19.29
CA ALA A 71 0.12 3.50 19.69
C ALA A 71 0.50 2.00 19.79
N LEU A 72 1.29 1.50 18.84
CA LEU A 72 1.81 0.13 18.86
C LEU A 72 2.83 -0.12 19.98
N GLU A 73 3.65 0.89 20.32
CA GLU A 73 4.59 0.81 21.44
C GLU A 73 3.88 0.83 22.80
N LEU A 74 2.80 1.62 22.94
CA LEU A 74 1.97 1.68 24.15
C LEU A 74 1.28 0.34 24.42
N THR A 75 0.74 -0.34 23.40
CA THR A 75 0.09 -1.64 23.59
C THR A 75 1.09 -2.77 23.85
N ALA A 76 2.36 -2.61 23.49
CA ALA A 76 3.42 -3.56 23.77
C ALA A 76 3.98 -3.44 25.21
N THR A 77 3.91 -2.25 25.81
CA THR A 77 4.54 -1.94 27.11
C THR A 77 3.62 -2.18 28.31
N ALA A 78 2.34 -2.47 28.09
CA ALA A 78 1.34 -2.75 29.13
C ALA A 78 1.47 -4.15 29.79
N GLY A 79 2.62 -4.83 29.63
CA GLY A 79 2.97 -6.12 30.24
C GLY A 79 2.58 -7.32 29.40
N ASP A 80 3.56 -8.05 28.85
CA ASP A 80 3.47 -9.27 28.00
C ASP A 80 2.35 -9.31 26.94
N SER A 81 1.71 -8.17 26.68
CA SER A 81 0.59 -8.05 25.77
C SER A 81 1.13 -7.95 24.36
N VAL A 82 0.69 -8.89 23.52
CA VAL A 82 0.93 -8.85 22.08
C VAL A 82 0.54 -7.45 21.58
N PRO A 83 1.39 -6.76 20.78
CA PRO A 83 1.06 -5.42 20.29
C PRO A 83 -0.21 -5.46 19.44
N HIS A 84 -1.20 -4.66 19.82
CA HIS A 84 -2.45 -4.54 19.11
C HIS A 84 -2.61 -3.13 18.56
N LEU A 85 -3.17 -3.05 17.37
CA LEU A 85 -3.50 -1.79 16.74
C LEU A 85 -4.87 -1.29 17.27
N PRO A 86 -4.97 -0.05 17.80
CA PRO A 86 -6.27 0.51 18.17
C PRO A 86 -7.19 0.68 16.95
N ASP A 87 -8.50 0.60 17.18
CA ASP A 87 -9.49 0.57 16.10
C ASP A 87 -9.50 1.84 15.23
N GLU A 88 -9.14 3.00 15.80
CA GLU A 88 -8.98 4.24 15.04
C GLU A 88 -7.92 4.12 13.92
N TYR A 89 -6.80 3.46 14.21
CA TYR A 89 -5.73 3.26 13.24
C TYR A 89 -6.05 2.12 12.29
N LYS A 90 -6.80 1.10 12.74
CA LYS A 90 -7.33 0.07 11.84
C LYS A 90 -8.21 0.71 10.77
N GLN A 91 -9.21 1.48 11.19
CA GLN A 91 -10.14 2.14 10.28
C GLN A 91 -9.40 3.05 9.29
N TRP A 92 -8.47 3.86 9.79
CA TRP A 92 -7.61 4.69 8.94
C TRP A 92 -6.84 3.88 7.89
N LEU A 93 -6.22 2.76 8.27
CA LEU A 93 -5.49 1.90 7.32
C LEU A 93 -6.41 1.23 6.31
N LEU A 94 -7.61 0.81 6.71
CA LEU A 94 -8.59 0.23 5.79
C LEU A 94 -9.05 1.24 4.74
N GLU A 95 -9.36 2.47 5.16
CA GLU A 95 -9.72 3.56 4.25
C GLU A 95 -8.57 3.95 3.33
N LEU A 96 -7.35 4.09 3.88
CA LEU A 96 -6.13 4.40 3.14
C LEU A 96 -5.87 3.36 2.05
N THR A 97 -5.93 2.07 2.39
CA THR A 97 -5.62 0.97 1.46
C THR A 97 -6.67 0.81 0.37
N VAL A 98 -7.95 1.05 0.65
CA VAL A 98 -9.03 1.03 -0.37
C VAL A 98 -8.90 2.21 -1.33
N SER A 99 -8.71 3.41 -0.79
CA SER A 99 -8.60 4.63 -1.59
C SER A 99 -7.34 4.65 -2.47
N LEU A 100 -6.19 4.21 -1.94
CA LEU A 100 -4.97 4.03 -2.74
C LEU A 100 -5.17 3.00 -3.85
N GLN A 101 -5.84 1.87 -3.59
CA GLN A 101 -6.14 0.88 -4.62
C GLN A 101 -7.03 1.44 -5.74
N ALA A 102 -8.04 2.24 -5.40
CA ALA A 102 -8.88 2.91 -6.39
C ALA A 102 -8.05 3.87 -7.28
N VAL A 103 -7.12 4.60 -6.67
CA VAL A 103 -6.17 5.45 -7.39
C VAL A 103 -5.25 4.62 -8.29
N MET A 104 -4.67 3.52 -7.79
CA MET A 104 -3.84 2.60 -8.58
C MET A 104 -4.59 2.00 -9.77
N ALA A 105 -5.87 1.64 -9.58
CA ALA A 105 -6.72 1.13 -10.64
C ALA A 105 -6.94 2.16 -11.77
N SER A 106 -6.95 3.46 -11.44
CA SER A 106 -7.04 4.54 -12.43
C SER A 106 -5.78 4.75 -13.27
N PHE A 107 -4.62 4.28 -12.80
CA PHE A 107 -3.41 4.26 -13.62
C PHE A 107 -3.54 3.20 -14.71
N ASN A 108 -4.11 2.03 -14.38
CA ASN A 108 -4.15 0.82 -15.20
C ASN A 108 -4.78 0.91 -16.62
N PRO A 109 -5.78 1.75 -16.94
CA PRO A 109 -6.42 1.75 -18.27
C PRO A 109 -5.45 2.09 -19.41
N SER A 110 -4.46 2.94 -19.14
CA SER A 110 -3.43 3.31 -20.11
C SER A 110 -2.35 2.22 -20.29
N PHE A 111 -2.14 1.38 -19.27
CA PHE A 111 -1.13 0.31 -19.28
C PHE A 111 -1.63 -0.92 -20.05
N ASN A 112 -2.90 -1.31 -19.86
CA ASN A 112 -3.46 -2.44 -20.62
C ASN A 112 -3.44 -2.20 -22.13
N GLN A 113 -3.66 -0.97 -22.59
CA GLN A 113 -3.63 -0.66 -24.03
C GLN A 113 -2.25 -0.83 -24.66
N ALA A 114 -1.17 -0.49 -23.95
CA ALA A 114 0.20 -0.63 -24.45
C ALA A 114 0.69 -2.09 -24.47
N LEU A 115 0.10 -2.95 -23.62
CA LEU A 115 0.42 -4.37 -23.53
C LEU A 115 -0.46 -5.27 -24.40
N LEU A 116 -1.57 -4.75 -24.95
CA LEU A 116 -2.43 -5.49 -25.88
C LEU A 116 -1.66 -6.18 -27.01
N PRO A 117 -0.67 -5.55 -27.68
CA PRO A 117 0.10 -6.22 -28.73
C PRO A 117 0.92 -7.40 -28.22
N ALA A 118 1.54 -7.26 -27.03
CA ALA A 118 2.33 -8.32 -26.42
C ALA A 118 1.46 -9.46 -25.87
N ALA A 119 0.30 -9.14 -25.28
CA ALA A 119 -0.69 -10.10 -24.83
C ALA A 119 -1.30 -10.88 -26.02
N ALA A 120 -1.58 -10.20 -27.13
CA ALA A 120 -2.06 -10.83 -28.37
C ALA A 120 -1.00 -11.76 -28.97
N PHE A 121 0.28 -11.39 -28.93
CA PHE A 121 1.38 -12.26 -29.37
C PHE A 121 1.47 -13.54 -28.53
N LEU A 122 1.41 -13.42 -27.20
CA LEU A 122 1.45 -14.58 -26.31
C LEU A 122 0.26 -15.53 -26.51
N GLN A 123 -0.91 -15.00 -26.90
CA GLN A 123 -2.10 -15.79 -27.23
C GLN A 123 -2.02 -16.50 -28.59
N GLN A 124 -1.12 -16.10 -29.50
CA GLN A 124 -0.93 -16.75 -30.80
C GLN A 124 0.13 -17.87 -30.75
N THR A 125 0.95 -17.89 -29.69
CA THR A 125 2.03 -18.85 -29.49
C THR A 125 1.68 -20.00 -28.52
N LEU A 126 0.47 -19.98 -27.96
CA LEU A 126 -0.13 -21.04 -27.12
C LEU A 126 -1.29 -21.69 -27.87
#